data_AF-A0A965U089-F1
#
_entry.id   AF-A0A965U089-F1
#
_cell.length_a   1.000
_cell.length_b   1.000
_cell.length_c   1.000
_cell.angle_alpha   90.00
_cell.angle_beta   90.00
_cell.angle_gamma   90.00
#
_symmetry.space_group_name_H-M   'P 1'
#
loop_
_entity.id
_entity.type
_entity.pdbx_description
1 polymer ?
#
loop_
_entity_poly.entity_id
_entity_poly.type
_entity_poly.pdbx_seq_one_letter_code
_entity_poly.pdbx_strand_id
1 'polypeptide(L)' 'MIKVGMIGCGYWGPNHIRIFSQLPNSETVMCSDLSEDRLSAMK' A
#
# COMPACT_ATOMS: atom_id res chain seq x y z
N MET A 1 -13.05 10.61 3.91
CA MET A 1 -12.15 9.70 3.18
C MET A 1 -10.74 9.94 3.67
N ILE A 2 -10.10 8.92 4.25
CA ILE A 2 -8.72 8.98 4.76
C ILE A 2 -7.79 8.51 3.65
N LYS A 3 -6.85 9.36 3.25
CA LYS A 3 -5.81 8.99 2.28
C LYS A 3 -4.61 8.41 3.03
N VAL A 4 -4.19 7.23 2.63
CA VAL A 4 -3.12 6.47 3.27
C VAL A 4 -1.92 6.41 2.32
N GLY A 5 -0.77 6.88 2.80
CA GLY A 5 0.53 6.66 2.17
C GLY A 5 1.25 5.53 2.88
N MET A 6 1.88 4.65 2.11
CA MET A 6 2.55 3.47 2.63
C MET A 6 4.05 3.53 2.38
N ILE A 7 4.85 3.36 3.43
CA ILE A 7 6.31 3.31 3.38
C ILE A 7 6.75 1.92 3.83
N GLY A 8 7.36 1.16 2.92
CA GLY A 8 7.68 -0.25 3.06
C GLY A 8 6.58 -1.15 2.50
N CYS A 9 6.88 -1.83 1.39
CA CYS A 9 6.05 -2.82 0.72
C CYS A 9 6.69 -4.22 0.79
N GLY A 10 7.30 -4.54 1.94
CA GLY A 10 7.86 -5.85 2.24
C GLY A 10 6.79 -6.94 2.39
N TYR A 11 7.10 -7.99 3.14
CA TYR A 11 6.22 -9.17 3.27
C TYR A 11 4.76 -8.83 3.65
N TRP A 12 4.54 -7.86 4.53
CA TRP A 12 3.19 -7.44 4.95
C TRP A 12 2.59 -6.31 4.11
N GLY A 13 3.38 -5.74 3.19
CA GLY A 13 3.00 -4.61 2.36
C GLY A 13 1.63 -4.80 1.67
N PRO A 14 1.50 -5.82 0.82
CA PRO A 14 0.25 -6.15 0.13
C PRO A 14 -0.94 -6.37 1.07
N ASN A 15 -0.70 -6.92 2.26
CA ASN A 15 -1.77 -7.23 3.21
C ASN A 15 -2.39 -5.95 3.78
N HIS A 16 -1.60 -4.92 4.10
CA HIS A 16 -2.14 -3.66 4.59
C HIS A 16 -2.85 -2.89 3.47
N ILE A 17 -2.28 -2.85 2.27
CA ILE A 17 -2.93 -2.24 1.09
C ILE A 17 -4.32 -2.87 0.88
N ARG A 18 -4.40 -4.21 0.93
CA ARG A 18 -5.68 -4.94 0.81
C ARG A 18 -6.67 -4.61 1.92
N ILE A 19 -6.22 -4.41 3.16
CA ILE A 19 -7.10 -4.02 4.27
C ILE A 19 -7.65 -2.61 4.02
N PHE A 20 -6.78 -1.65 3.69
CA PHE A 20 -7.20 -0.28 3.44
C PHE A 20 -8.09 -0.13 2.19
N SER A 21 -7.90 -0.96 1.17
CA SER A 21 -8.78 -0.97 -0.01
C SER A 21 -10.17 -1.56 0.26
N GLN A 22 -10.33 -2.36 1.32
CA GLN A 22 -11.61 -2.96 1.72
C GLN A 22 -12.43 -2.07 2.66
N LEU A 23 -11.81 -1.08 3.30
CA LEU A 23 -12.49 -0.19 4.22
C LEU A 23 -13.19 0.95 3.43
N PRO A 24 -14.48 1.22 3.69
CA PRO A 24 -15.29 2.13 2.87
C PRO A 24 -14.90 3.62 2.98
N ASN A 25 -14.00 3.98 3.89
CA ASN A 25 -13.58 5.38 4.12
C ASN A 25 -12.05 5.55 4.11
N SER A 26 -11.31 4.62 3.49
CA SER A 26 -9.87 4.76 3.27
C SER A 26 -9.47 4.41 1.85
N GLU A 27 -8.39 5.03 1.40
CA GLU A 27 -7.80 4.81 0.09
C GLU A 27 -6.28 4.85 0.22
N THR A 28 -5.58 3.80 -0.21
CA THR A 28 -4.12 3.82 -0.33
C THR A 28 -3.74 4.52 -1.63
N VAL A 29 -3.14 5.72 -1.51
CA VAL A 29 -2.90 6.60 -2.67
C VAL A 29 -1.45 6.59 -3.15
N MET A 30 -0.53 6.08 -2.33
CA MET A 30 0.89 6.04 -2.66
C MET A 30 1.62 4.96 -1.88
N CYS A 31 2.61 4.34 -2.51
CA CYS A 31 3.52 3.37 -1.91
C CYS A 31 4.97 3.80 -2.17
N SER A 32 5.85 3.54 -1.20
CA SER A 32 7.30 3.77 -1.28
C SER A 32 8.03 2.54 -0.73
N ASP A 33 9.05 2.04 -1.43
CA ASP A 33 9.96 0.98 -0.98
C ASP A 33 11.32 1.20 -1.66
N LEU A 34 12.40 0.74 -1.04
CA LEU A 34 13.75 0.81 -1.63
C LEU A 34 13.91 -0.18 -2.79
N SER A 35 13.12 -1.24 -2.82
CA SER A 35 13.11 -2.24 -3.88
C SER A 35 12.09 -1.87 -4.95
N GLU A 36 12.57 -1.58 -6.16
CA GLU A 36 11.70 -1.33 -7.31
C GLU A 36 10.83 -2.53 -7.66
N ASP A 37 11.31 -3.76 -7.46
CA ASP A 37 10.54 -4.99 -7.66
C ASP A 37 9.31 -5.04 -6.74
N ARG A 38 9.49 -4.68 -5.46
CA ARG A 38 8.40 -4.63 -4.49
C ARG A 38 7.40 -3.53 -4.81
N LEU A 39 7.87 -2.36 -5.24
CA LEU A 39 6.99 -1.29 -5.71
C LEU A 39 6.20 -1.71 -6.95
N SER A 40 6.84 -2.40 -7.89
CA SER A 40 6.20 -2.85 -9.14
C SER A 40 5.11 -3.89 -8.86
N ALA A 41 5.26 -4.70 -7.82
CA ALA A 41 4.23 -5.63 -7.37
C ALA A 41 3.01 -4.96 -6.69
N MET A 42 3.06 -3.66 -6.38
CA MET A 42 1.94 -2.90 -5.82
C MET A 42 1.17 -2.07 -6.86
N LYS A 43 1.57 -2.12 -8.15
CA LYS A 43 0.87 -1.44 -9.25
C LYS A 43 -0.40 -2.16 -9.68
#